data_AF-A0A523Y4S4-F1
#
_entry.id   AF-A0A523Y4S4-F1
#
_cell.length_a   1.000
_cell.length_b   1.000
_cell.length_c   1.000
_cell.angle_alpha   90.00
_cell.angle_beta   90.00
_cell.angle_gamma   90.00
#
_symmetry.space_group_name_H-M   'P 1'
#
loop_
_entity.id
_entity.type
_entity.pdbx_description
1 polymer ?
#
loop_
_entity_poly.entity_id
_entity_poly.type
_entity_poly.pdbx_seq_one_letter_code
_entity_poly.pdbx_strand_id
1 'polypeptide(L)'
;MSIILPLPYVARDLKGFVEVLREVSTSCLYFHIFESRLRLGKGENDFSTWMRDKLGEAELAEKISHLDPYNYTLEGLRSLLIQLIEKRIK
;
A
#
# COMPACT_ATOMS: atom_id res chain seq x y z
N MET A 1 1.73 20.76 -4.18
CA MET A 1 1.38 20.49 -2.77
C MET A 1 0.04 19.78 -2.78
N SER A 2 -0.01 18.51 -2.38
CA SER A 2 -1.26 17.74 -2.34
C SER A 2 -2.11 18.16 -1.14
N ILE A 3 -3.42 18.30 -1.32
CA ILE A 3 -4.35 18.48 -0.20
C ILE A 3 -4.66 17.09 0.37
N ILE A 4 -4.36 16.89 1.65
CA ILE A 4 -4.59 15.61 2.33
C ILE A 4 -5.97 15.65 2.97
N LEU A 5 -6.84 14.70 2.59
CA LEU A 5 -8.15 14.49 3.20
C LEU A 5 -8.18 13.11 3.86
N PRO A 6 -8.49 13.01 5.17
CA PRO A 6 -8.68 11.71 5.80
C PRO A 6 -9.92 11.02 5.25
N LEU A 7 -9.80 9.71 4.97
CA LEU A 7 -10.91 8.87 4.54
C LEU A 7 -11.47 8.06 5.72
N PRO A 8 -12.75 7.64 5.71
CA PRO A 8 -13.36 6.88 6.80
C PRO A 8 -12.93 5.41 6.87
N TYR A 9 -11.89 5.01 6.13
CA TYR A 9 -11.40 3.64 6.07
C TYR A 9 -10.22 3.44 7.02
N VAL A 10 -10.27 2.38 7.83
CA VAL A 10 -9.20 1.99 8.75
C VAL A 10 -8.97 0.49 8.65
N ALA A 11 -7.72 0.10 8.39
CA ALA A 11 -7.28 -1.28 8.44
C ALA A 11 -6.41 -1.52 9.68
N ARG A 12 -6.63 -2.64 10.38
CA ARG A 12 -5.84 -3.04 11.57
C ARG A 12 -5.00 -4.29 11.35
N ASP A 13 -5.28 -5.02 10.28
CA ASP A 13 -4.60 -6.25 9.89
C ASP A 13 -4.62 -6.38 8.35
N LEU A 14 -3.99 -7.43 7.84
CA LEU A 14 -3.89 -7.68 6.40
C LEU A 14 -5.26 -7.92 5.74
N LYS A 15 -6.21 -8.56 6.44
CA LYS A 15 -7.53 -8.86 5.89
C LYS A 15 -8.35 -7.58 5.72
N GLY A 16 -8.43 -6.76 6.76
CA GLY A 16 -9.08 -5.46 6.69
C GLY A 16 -8.39 -4.53 5.70
N PHE A 17 -7.08 -4.66 5.50
CA PHE A 17 -6.38 -3.88 4.47
C PHE A 17 -6.80 -4.28 3.05
N VAL A 18 -6.96 -5.57 2.76
CA VAL A 18 -7.51 -6.04 1.47
C VAL A 18 -8.92 -5.52 1.25
N GLU A 19 -9.77 -5.53 2.28
CA GLU A 19 -11.12 -4.97 2.19
C GLU A 19 -11.07 -3.47 1.87
N VAL A 20 -10.26 -2.69 2.58
CA VAL A 20 -10.08 -1.26 2.31
C VAL A 20 -9.53 -0.99 0.90
N LEU A 21 -8.55 -1.77 0.42
CA LEU A 21 -7.97 -1.60 -0.92
C LEU A 21 -9.00 -1.75 -2.04
N ARG A 22 -10.07 -2.53 -1.84
CA ARG A 22 -11.17 -2.71 -2.82
C ARG A 22 -12.09 -1.50 -2.89
N GLU A 23 -12.20 -0.73 -1.80
CA GLU A 23 -13.14 0.39 -1.67
C GLU A 23 -12.52 1.74 -2.02
N VAL A 24 -11.23 1.95 -1.70
CA VAL A 24 -10.58 3.24 -1.87
C VAL A 24 -10.31 3.56 -3.35
N SER A 25 -10.37 4.84 -3.71
CA SER A 25 -10.01 5.30 -5.05
C SER A 25 -8.54 5.09 -5.36
N THR A 26 -8.19 5.07 -6.65
CA THR A 26 -6.81 4.94 -7.12
C THR A 26 -5.93 6.12 -6.68
N SER A 27 -6.51 7.30 -6.45
CA SER A 27 -5.79 8.45 -5.89
C SER A 27 -5.24 8.18 -4.49
N CYS A 28 -5.92 7.37 -3.67
CA CYS A 28 -5.42 6.93 -2.37
C CYS A 28 -4.17 6.05 -2.53
N LEU A 29 -4.19 5.12 -3.49
CA LEU A 29 -3.03 4.29 -3.83
C LEU A 29 -1.87 5.15 -4.35
N TYR A 30 -2.15 6.14 -5.20
CA TYR A 30 -1.15 7.06 -5.70
C TYR A 30 -0.44 7.78 -4.55
N PHE A 31 -1.21 8.35 -3.61
CA PHE A 31 -0.68 9.05 -2.45
C PHE A 31 0.23 8.13 -1.59
N HIS A 32 -0.25 6.93 -1.26
CA HIS A 32 0.47 6.04 -0.35
C HIS A 32 1.63 5.29 -0.99
N ILE A 33 1.68 5.15 -2.33
CA ILE A 33 2.75 4.41 -3.01
C ILE A 33 3.76 5.31 -3.73
N PHE A 34 3.30 6.37 -4.37
CA PHE A 34 4.17 7.24 -5.18
C PHE A 34 4.59 8.47 -4.38
N GLU A 35 3.62 9.22 -3.86
CA GLU A 35 3.91 10.47 -3.16
C GLU A 35 4.68 10.22 -1.86
N SER A 36 4.38 9.12 -1.15
CA SER A 36 5.09 8.70 0.06
C SER A 36 6.61 8.53 -0.13
N ARG A 37 7.06 7.97 -1.26
CA ARG A 37 8.48 7.75 -1.55
C ARG A 37 9.26 9.07 -1.61
N LEU A 38 8.66 10.10 -2.20
CA LEU A 38 9.22 11.45 -2.29
C LEU A 38 9.08 12.18 -0.94
N ARG A 39 7.91 12.09 -0.31
CA ARG A 39 7.56 12.77 0.95
C ARG A 39 8.43 12.32 2.12
N LEU A 40 8.77 11.03 2.20
CA LEU A 40 9.55 10.47 3.31
C LEU A 40 11.05 10.48 3.05
N GLY A 41 11.50 10.70 1.81
CA GLY A 41 12.92 10.70 1.44
C GLY A 41 13.65 9.35 1.64
N LYS A 42 12.92 8.28 1.93
CA LYS A 42 13.45 6.92 2.18
C LYS A 42 13.30 5.96 1.00
N GLY A 43 12.58 6.37 -0.06
CA GLY A 43 12.31 5.52 -1.21
C GLY A 43 11.32 4.38 -0.95
N GLU A 44 10.80 4.24 0.26
CA GLU A 44 9.77 3.27 0.63
C GLU A 44 8.37 3.86 0.62
N ASN A 45 7.36 3.02 0.39
CA ASN A 45 5.96 3.42 0.42
C ASN A 45 5.34 3.26 1.82
N ASP A 46 4.22 3.95 2.06
CA ASP A 46 3.53 3.94 3.36
C ASP A 46 3.04 2.52 3.73
N PHE A 47 2.60 1.73 2.75
CA PHE A 47 2.07 0.38 2.98
C PHE A 47 3.16 -0.60 3.43
N SER A 48 4.32 -0.62 2.75
CA SER A 48 5.47 -1.41 3.17
C SER A 48 5.92 -1.03 4.59
N THR A 49 5.99 0.27 4.87
CA THR A 49 6.37 0.75 6.21
C THR A 49 5.37 0.27 7.28
N TRP A 50 4.07 0.42 7.02
CA TRP A 50 3.02 -0.01 7.94
C TRP A 50 3.04 -1.53 8.18
N MET A 51 3.15 -2.33 7.11
CA MET A 51 3.19 -3.79 7.22
C MET A 51 4.38 -4.27 8.06
N ARG A 52 5.57 -3.74 7.82
CA ARG A 52 6.77 -4.09 8.57
C ARG A 52 6.67 -3.66 10.03
N ASP A 53 6.35 -2.38 10.27
CA ASP A 53 6.53 -1.78 11.59
C ASP A 53 5.33 -2.00 12.51
N LYS A 54 4.12 -2.23 11.98
CA LYS A 54 2.89 -2.41 12.76
C LYS A 54 2.35 -3.83 12.75
N LEU A 55 2.55 -4.57 11.66
CA LEU A 55 2.05 -5.95 11.55
C LEU A 55 3.16 -7.00 11.70
N GLY A 56 4.43 -6.60 11.71
CA GLY A 56 5.56 -7.54 11.74
C GLY A 56 5.77 -8.30 10.42
N GLU A 57 5.15 -7.83 9.34
CA GLU A 57 5.14 -8.49 8.03
C GLU A 57 6.32 -8.06 7.15
N ALA A 58 7.54 -8.26 7.65
CA ALA A 58 8.77 -7.78 7.01
C ALA A 58 8.97 -8.35 5.59
N GLU A 59 8.74 -9.66 5.39
CA GLU A 59 8.91 -10.28 4.07
C GLU A 59 7.90 -9.76 3.04
N LEU A 60 6.65 -9.53 3.46
CA LEU A 60 5.62 -8.99 2.58
C LEU A 60 5.91 -7.52 2.26
N ALA A 61 6.30 -6.74 3.27
CA ALA A 61 6.70 -5.35 3.12
C ALA A 61 7.84 -5.19 2.11
N GLU A 62 8.83 -6.08 2.16
CA GLU A 62 9.97 -6.07 1.25
C GLU A 62 9.57 -6.43 -0.18
N LYS A 63 8.68 -7.41 -0.37
CA LYS A 63 8.16 -7.71 -1.71
C LYS A 63 7.43 -6.52 -2.31
N ILE A 64 6.66 -5.80 -1.49
CA ILE A 64 5.89 -4.63 -1.93
C ILE A 64 6.79 -3.40 -2.16
N SER A 65 7.87 -3.21 -1.37
CA SER A 65 8.78 -2.07 -1.51
C SER A 65 9.50 -2.09 -2.87
N HIS A 66 9.79 -3.29 -3.37
CA HIS A 66 10.42 -3.56 -4.67
C HIS A 66 9.48 -3.45 -5.87
N LEU A 67 8.16 -3.28 -5.68
CA LEU A 67 7.28 -3.01 -6.80
C LEU A 67 7.67 -1.67 -7.42
N ASP A 68 8.06 -1.69 -8.69
CA ASP A 68 8.27 -0.48 -9.48
C ASP A 68 6.89 0.06 -9.88
N PRO A 69 6.40 1.11 -9.20
CA PRO A 69 5.02 1.55 -9.37
C PRO A 69 4.82 2.23 -10.74
N TYR A 70 5.89 2.60 -11.46
CA TYR A 70 5.83 3.23 -12.79
C TYR A 70 5.55 2.22 -13.92
N ASN A 71 5.72 0.92 -13.67
CA ASN A 71 5.44 -0.14 -14.65
C ASN A 71 4.01 -0.68 -14.58
N TYR A 72 3.17 -0.14 -13.68
CA TYR A 72 1.80 -0.60 -13.48
C TYR A 72 0.80 0.54 -13.59
N THR A 73 -0.40 0.23 -14.09
CA THR A 73 -1.55 1.09 -13.84
C THR A 73 -1.90 1.03 -12.35
N LEU A 74 -2.57 2.07 -11.82
CA LEU A 74 -2.99 2.08 -10.41
C LEU A 74 -3.93 0.91 -10.07
N GLU A 75 -4.79 0.53 -11.02
CA GLU A 75 -5.67 -0.65 -10.91
C GLU A 75 -4.88 -1.97 -10.92
N GLY A 76 -3.87 -2.07 -11.78
CA GLY A 76 -2.97 -3.23 -11.82
C GLY A 76 -2.19 -3.37 -10.51
N LEU A 77 -1.72 -2.26 -9.96
CA LEU A 77 -1.04 -2.21 -8.68
C LEU A 77 -1.96 -2.60 -7.52
N ARG A 78 -3.21 -2.12 -7.51
CA ARG A 78 -4.23 -2.57 -6.54
C ARG A 78 -4.38 -4.09 -6.59
N SER A 79 -4.56 -4.63 -7.78
CA SER A 79 -4.75 -6.07 -8.01
C SER A 79 -3.55 -6.87 -7.50
N LEU A 80 -2.34 -6.42 -7.81
CA LEU A 80 -1.10 -7.07 -7.38
C LEU A 80 -0.92 -7.04 -5.85
N LEU A 81 -1.21 -5.91 -5.20
CA LEU A 81 -1.17 -5.79 -3.75
C LEU A 81 -2.13 -6.79 -3.10
N ILE A 82 -3.39 -6.81 -3.54
CA ILE A 82 -4.41 -7.74 -3.03
C ILE A 82 -3.93 -9.18 -3.19
N GLN A 83 -3.42 -9.56 -4.36
CA GLN A 83 -2.91 -10.91 -4.61
C GLN A 83 -1.75 -11.30 -3.67
N LEU A 84 -0.78 -10.40 -3.47
CA LEU A 84 0.36 -10.67 -2.57
C LEU A 84 -0.09 -10.83 -1.12
N ILE A 85 -1.02 -9.99 -0.68
CA ILE A 85 -1.56 -10.04 0.69
C ILE A 85 -2.41 -11.30 0.89
N GLU A 86 -3.32 -11.62 -0.03
CA GLU A 86 -4.15 -12.82 0.06
C GLU A 86 -3.32 -14.10 0.04
N LYS A 87 -2.23 -14.13 -0.73
CA LYS A 87 -1.27 -15.25 -0.71
C LYS A 87 -0.57 -15.40 0.64
N ARG A 88 -0.34 -14.31 1.37
CA ARG A 88 0.31 -14.30 2.69
C ARG A 88 -0.63 -14.72 3.82
N ILE A 89 -1.94 -14.47 3.68
CA ILE A 89 -2.98 -14.82 4.67
C ILE A 89 -3.37 -16.31 4.59
N LYS A 90 -3.22 -16.95 3.43
CA LYS A 90 -3.41 -18.40 3.27
C LYS A 90 -2.33 -19.19 3.98
#